data_AF-A0A3A4QSW8-F1
#
_entry.id   AF-A0A3A4QSW8-F1
#
_cell.length_a   1.000
_cell.length_b   1.000
_cell.length_c   1.000
_cell.angle_alpha   90.00
_cell.angle_beta   90.00
_cell.angle_gamma   90.00
#
_symmetry.space_group_name_H-M   'P 1'
#
loop_
_entity.id
_entity.type
_entity.pdbx_description
1 polymer ?
#
loop_
_entity_poly.entity_id
_entity_poly.type
_entity_poly.pdbx_seq_one_letter_code
_entity_poly.pdbx_strand_id
1 'polypeptide(L)'
;MKAPTQTKAARFNLRLESGIKTLLERAAGLEGKTVSRFVLNSAVEQAKKTVHEHESLKLNAENAKIFFNALDTAISFNSKLTNALEEHSRRVISK
;
A
#
# COMPACT_ATOMS: atom_id res chain seq x y z
N MET A 1 -4.15 -26.11 20.84
CA MET A 1 -4.46 -24.69 21.15
C MET A 1 -3.26 -23.87 20.69
N LYS A 2 -3.39 -23.04 19.63
CA LYS A 2 -2.28 -22.21 19.13
C LYS A 2 -2.02 -21.06 20.12
N ALA A 3 -0.77 -20.91 20.56
CA ALA A 3 -0.34 -19.85 21.46
C ALA A 3 -0.60 -18.46 20.85
N PRO A 4 -0.91 -17.44 21.67
CA PRO A 4 -1.10 -16.08 21.17
C PRO A 4 0.22 -15.60 20.57
N THR A 5 0.18 -15.21 19.29
CA THR A 5 1.30 -14.57 18.60
C THR A 5 1.69 -13.32 19.38
N GLN A 6 2.76 -13.39 20.16
CA GLN A 6 3.28 -12.22 20.85
C GLN A 6 3.63 -11.16 19.81
N THR A 7 2.88 -10.07 19.80
CA THR A 7 3.18 -8.91 18.96
C THR A 7 4.50 -8.35 19.44
N LYS A 8 5.60 -8.63 18.71
CA LYS A 8 6.91 -8.06 19.01
C LYS A 8 6.80 -6.54 18.89
N ALA A 9 6.88 -5.85 20.02
CA ALA A 9 6.88 -4.39 20.04
C ALA A 9 8.17 -3.89 19.36
N ALA A 10 8.04 -3.20 18.23
CA ALA A 10 9.13 -2.52 17.55
C ALA A 10 9.18 -1.05 17.95
N ARG A 11 10.38 -0.49 18.13
CA ARG A 11 10.58 0.92 18.50
C ARG A 11 10.90 1.77 17.27
N PHE A 12 10.34 2.96 17.22
CA PHE A 12 10.57 3.95 16.17
C PHE A 12 11.27 5.16 16.79
N ASN A 13 12.57 5.33 16.50
CA ASN A 13 13.41 6.41 17.04
C ASN A 13 13.74 7.39 15.92
N LEU A 14 13.52 8.69 16.17
CA LEU A 14 13.84 9.77 15.25
C LEU A 14 14.70 10.81 15.94
N ARG A 15 15.69 11.34 15.21
CA ARG A 15 16.43 12.53 15.62
C ARG A 15 15.75 13.76 15.02
N LEU A 16 15.47 14.75 15.84
CA LEU A 16 14.78 15.97 15.45
C LEU A 16 15.64 17.18 15.77
N GLU A 17 15.54 18.21 14.93
CA GLU A 17 16.01 19.54 15.26
C GLU A 17 15.11 20.16 16.34
N SER A 18 15.65 21.07 17.14
CA SER A 18 14.94 21.69 18.26
C SER A 18 13.66 22.42 17.81
N GLY A 19 13.71 23.15 16.70
CA GLY A 19 12.54 23.86 16.16
C GLY A 19 11.39 22.92 15.78
N ILE A 20 11.69 21.78 15.15
CA ILE A 20 10.70 20.77 14.78
C ILE A 20 10.08 20.13 16.02
N LYS A 21 10.88 19.83 17.06
CA LYS A 21 10.37 19.29 18.32
C LYS A 21 9.35 20.23 18.96
N THR A 22 9.67 21.52 19.06
CA THR A 22 8.77 22.53 19.64
C THR A 22 7.46 22.64 18.86
N LEU A 23 7.52 22.60 17.53
CA LEU A 23 6.32 22.62 16.69
C LEU A 23 5.42 21.40 16.95
N LEU A 24 6.01 20.21 17.00
CA LEU A 24 5.29 18.97 17.28
C LEU A 24 4.70 18.95 18.69
N GLU A 25 5.40 19.48 19.69
CA GLU A 25 4.89 19.63 21.06
C GLU A 25 3.67 20.55 21.10
N ARG A 26 3.74 21.70 20.42
CA ARG A 26 2.61 22.63 20.33
C ARG A 26 1.41 21.99 19.64
N ALA A 27 1.61 21.33 18.49
CA ALA A 27 0.54 20.68 17.75
C ALA A 27 -0.12 19.55 18.56
N ALA A 28 0.70 18.70 19.19
CA ALA A 28 0.20 17.63 20.05
C ALA A 28 -0.57 18.18 21.26
N GLY A 29 -0.08 19.27 21.88
CA GLY A 29 -0.74 19.96 22.97
C GLY A 29 -2.12 20.52 22.58
N LEU A 30 -2.26 21.09 21.39
CA LEU A 30 -3.54 21.58 20.87
C LEU A 30 -4.59 20.47 20.69
N GLU A 31 -4.15 19.24 20.39
CA GLU A 31 -5.02 18.07 20.27
C GLU A 31 -5.16 17.27 21.58
N GLY A 32 -4.55 17.71 22.68
CA GLY A 32 -4.55 16.98 23.95
C GLY A 32 -3.85 15.61 23.87
N LYS A 33 -2.88 15.46 22.97
CA LYS A 33 -2.13 14.21 22.73
C LYS A 33 -0.67 14.37 23.13
N THR A 34 0.02 13.25 23.39
CA THR A 34 1.48 13.25 23.49
C THR A 34 2.09 13.39 22.10
N VAL A 35 3.31 13.93 22.02
CA VAL A 35 4.07 14.06 20.75
C VAL A 35 4.19 12.71 20.04
N SER A 36 4.51 11.64 20.77
CA SER A 36 4.61 10.31 20.19
C SER A 36 3.29 9.82 19.58
N ARG A 37 2.16 10.10 20.25
CA ARG A 37 0.83 9.72 19.75
C ARG A 37 0.44 10.55 18.52
N PHE A 38 0.72 11.84 18.55
CA PHE A 38 0.50 12.75 17.42
C PHE A 38 1.30 12.29 16.18
N VAL A 39 2.61 12.12 16.32
CA VAL A 39 3.50 11.69 15.22
C VAL A 39 3.11 10.32 14.69
N LEU A 40 2.82 9.35 15.58
CA LEU A 40 2.40 8.02 15.15
C LEU A 40 1.11 8.05 14.33
N ASN A 41 0.11 8.80 14.79
CA ASN A 41 -1.17 8.89 14.08
C ASN A 41 -0.99 9.52 12.69
N SER A 42 -0.28 10.66 12.60
CA SER A 42 -0.01 11.29 11.31
C SER A 42 0.80 10.39 10.38
N ALA A 43 1.81 9.68 10.90
CA ALA A 43 2.61 8.76 10.11
C ALA A 43 1.77 7.58 9.58
N VAL A 44 0.88 7.02 10.40
CA VAL A 44 -0.02 5.92 10.00
C VAL A 44 -1.02 6.40 8.94
N GLU A 45 -1.62 7.58 9.12
CA GLU A 45 -2.54 8.15 8.13
C GLU A 45 -1.85 8.38 6.78
N GLN A 46 -0.65 8.98 6.81
CA GLN A 46 0.13 9.20 5.59
C GLN A 46 0.56 7.88 4.95
N ALA A 47 0.99 6.90 5.73
CA ALA A 47 1.36 5.58 5.21
C ALA A 47 0.17 4.89 4.52
N LYS A 48 -1.00 4.91 5.14
CA LYS A 48 -2.23 4.36 4.54
C LYS A 48 -2.56 5.04 3.21
N LYS A 49 -2.47 6.37 3.16
CA LYS A 49 -2.70 7.15 1.95
C LYS A 49 -1.70 6.76 0.86
N THR A 50 -0.41 6.72 1.17
CA THR A 50 0.64 6.36 0.23
C THR A 50 0.43 4.95 -0.33
N VAL A 51 0.14 3.96 0.52
CA VAL A 51 -0.13 2.58 0.08
C VAL A 51 -1.35 2.54 -0.84
N HIS A 52 -2.45 3.18 -0.45
CA HIS A 52 -3.65 3.23 -1.27
C HIS A 52 -3.41 3.87 -2.65
N GLU A 53 -2.65 4.95 -2.71
CA GLU A 53 -2.32 5.63 -3.97
C GLU A 53 -1.49 4.77 -4.93
N HIS A 54 -0.63 3.88 -4.42
CA HIS A 54 0.23 3.05 -5.25
C HIS A 54 -0.38 1.69 -5.59
N GLU A 55 -1.23 1.14 -4.72
CA GLU A 55 -1.81 -0.20 -4.89
C GLU A 55 -3.24 -0.17 -5.43
N SER A 56 -3.91 0.98 -5.42
CA SER A 56 -5.29 1.10 -5.92
C SER A 56 -5.36 1.85 -7.24
N LEU A 57 -5.95 1.19 -8.24
CA LEU A 57 -6.33 1.83 -9.50
C LEU A 57 -7.72 2.46 -9.36
N LYS A 58 -7.79 3.80 -9.39
CA LYS A 58 -9.05 4.52 -9.49
C LYS A 58 -9.39 4.72 -10.95
N LEU A 59 -10.44 4.04 -11.41
CA LEU A 59 -11.00 4.21 -12.74
C LEU A 59 -12.14 5.22 -12.71
N ASN A 60 -12.24 6.06 -13.74
CA ASN A 60 -13.46 6.84 -13.98
C ASN A 60 -14.58 5.90 -14.46
N ALA A 61 -15.82 6.40 -14.54
CA ALA A 61 -16.98 5.57 -14.87
C ALA A 61 -16.86 4.87 -16.24
N GLU A 62 -16.27 5.55 -17.23
CA GLU A 62 -16.06 5.01 -18.57
C GLU A 62 -15.03 3.86 -18.56
N ASN A 63 -13.87 4.09 -17.97
CA ASN A 63 -12.81 3.09 -17.84
C ASN A 63 -13.26 1.90 -16.99
N ALA A 64 -14.06 2.14 -15.94
CA ALA A 64 -14.65 1.07 -15.15
C ALA A 64 -15.58 0.19 -16.00
N LYS A 65 -16.42 0.80 -16.83
CA LYS A 65 -17.30 0.06 -17.76
C LYS A 65 -16.50 -0.76 -18.76
N ILE A 66 -15.45 -0.19 -19.36
CA ILE A 66 -14.55 -0.91 -20.28
C ILE A 66 -13.90 -2.09 -19.56
N PHE A 67 -13.39 -1.86 -18.35
CA PHE A 67 -12.75 -2.90 -17.54
C PHE A 67 -13.70 -4.05 -17.20
N PHE A 68 -14.92 -3.76 -16.71
CA PHE A 68 -15.91 -4.79 -16.41
C PHE A 68 -16.36 -5.56 -17.66
N ASN A 69 -16.63 -4.86 -18.77
CA ASN A 69 -16.96 -5.51 -20.03
C ASN A 69 -15.84 -6.46 -20.50
N ALA A 70 -14.58 -6.09 -20.30
CA ALA A 70 -13.44 -6.93 -20.63
C ALA A 70 -13.32 -8.18 -19.74
N LEU A 71 -13.76 -8.11 -18.47
CA LEU A 71 -13.82 -9.27 -17.57
C LEU A 71 -14.95 -10.25 -17.94
N ASP A 72 -16.09 -9.72 -18.40
CA ASP A 72 -17.25 -10.55 -18.78
C ASP A 72 -17.11 -11.20 -20.17
N THR A 73 -16.19 -10.69 -21.00
CA THR A 73 -15.99 -11.20 -22.36
C THR A 73 -14.95 -12.33 -22.37
N ALA A 74 -15.24 -13.41 -23.10
CA ALA A 74 -14.26 -14.48 -23.33
C ALA A 74 -13.02 -13.92 -24.05
N ILE A 75 -11.85 -14.06 -23.42
CA ILE A 75 -10.60 -13.51 -23.92
C ILE A 75 -10.03 -14.44 -25.01
N SER A 76 -9.85 -13.92 -26.22
CA SER A 76 -9.01 -14.56 -27.24
C SER A 76 -7.62 -13.92 -27.24
N PHE A 77 -6.58 -14.70 -26.98
CA PHE A 77 -5.21 -14.21 -27.05
C PHE A 77 -4.81 -13.91 -28.50
N ASN A 78 -4.03 -12.85 -28.70
CA ASN A 78 -3.43 -12.58 -30.00
C ASN A 78 -2.24 -13.51 -30.26
N SER A 79 -1.83 -13.63 -31.52
CA SER A 79 -0.74 -14.52 -31.92
C SER A 79 0.58 -14.23 -31.20
N LYS A 80 0.87 -12.96 -30.88
CA LYS A 80 2.07 -12.56 -30.13
C LYS A 80 2.08 -13.10 -28.70
N LEU A 81 0.95 -12.96 -27.99
CA LEU A 81 0.80 -13.44 -26.62
C LEU A 81 0.82 -14.97 -26.56
N THR A 82 0.14 -15.64 -27.50
CA THR A 82 0.16 -17.11 -27.61
C THR A 82 1.59 -17.63 -27.79
N ASN A 83 2.35 -17.05 -28.74
CA ASN A 83 3.74 -17.44 -28.98
C ASN A 83 4.64 -17.21 -27.74
N ALA A 84 4.44 -16.10 -27.03
CA ALA A 84 5.18 -15.80 -25.81
C ALA A 84 4.88 -16.80 -24.67
N LEU A 85 3.61 -17.22 -24.51
CA LEU A 85 3.20 -18.24 -23.54
C LEU A 85 3.82 -19.61 -23.87
N GLU A 86 3.84 -20.00 -25.15
CA GLU A 86 4.50 -21.23 -25.59
C GLU A 86 6.02 -21.21 -25.37
N GLU A 87 6.68 -20.08 -25.63
CA GLU A 87 8.10 -19.92 -25.37
C GLU A 87 8.42 -19.98 -23.88
N HIS A 88 7.60 -19.34 -23.03
CA HIS A 88 7.73 -19.42 -21.57
C HIS A 88 7.62 -20.85 -21.07
N SER A 89 6.60 -21.60 -21.50
CA SER A 89 6.39 -22.99 -21.09
C SER A 89 7.49 -23.95 -21.58
N ARG A 90 8.17 -23.63 -22.69
CA ARG A 90 9.37 -24.37 -23.14
C ARG A 90 10.63 -24.03 -22.33
N ARG A 91 10.77 -22.81 -21.82
CA ARG A 91 12.00 -22.31 -21.18
C ARG A 91 11.99 -22.36 -19.66
N VAL A 92 10.81 -22.30 -19.05
CA VAL A 92 10.66 -22.30 -17.59
C VAL A 92 10.17 -23.67 -17.16
N ILE A 93 11.09 -24.46 -16.59
CA ILE A 93 10.73 -25.67 -15.86
C ILE A 93 10.02 -25.19 -14.60
N SER A 94 8.69 -25.32 -14.55
CA SER A 94 7.91 -25.05 -13.34
C SER A 94 8.46 -25.90 -12.19
N LYS A 95 8.81 -25.25 -11.08
CA LYS A 95 9.19 -25.92 -9.82
C LYS A 95 7.98 -26.02 -8.89
#